data_AF-A0A0N0TPP0-F1
#
_entry.id   AF-A0A0N0TPP0-F1
#
_cell.length_a   1.000
_cell.length_b   1.000
_cell.length_c   1.000
_cell.angle_alpha   90.00
_cell.angle_beta   90.00
_cell.angle_gamma   90.00
#
_symmetry.space_group_name_H-M   'P 1'
#
loop_
_entity.id
_entity.type
_entity.pdbx_description
1 polymer ?
#
loop_
_entity_poly.entity_id
_entity_poly.type
_entity_poly.pdbx_seq_one_letter_code
_entity_poly.pdbx_strand_id
1 'polypeptide(L)' 'MELDALAAGMAGRDGEHVFHELRERGKSPVEAIYVAARVLGLSLGQAKAALFERAAWRDRHEDWQRLQDEVAKMSLQR' A
#
# COMPACT_ATOMS: atom_id res chain seq x y z
N MET A 1 -14.01 8.86 -0.14
CA MET A 1 -14.46 9.64 1.03
C MET A 1 -13.78 9.21 2.33
N GLU A 2 -13.88 7.96 2.80
CA GLU A 2 -13.21 7.57 4.07
C GLU A 2 -11.67 7.63 3.98
N LEU A 3 -11.07 7.08 2.91
CA LEU A 3 -9.62 7.07 2.72
C LEU A 3 -9.03 8.46 2.45
N ASP A 4 -9.81 9.36 1.83
CA ASP A 4 -9.39 10.73 1.57
C ASP A 4 -9.33 11.55 2.86
N ALA A 5 -10.31 11.37 3.74
CA ALA A 5 -10.31 11.97 5.06
C ALA A 5 -9.17 11.43 5.93
N LEU A 6 -8.89 10.12 5.84
CA LEU A 6 -7.74 9.52 6.50
C LEU A 6 -6.42 10.10 5.99
N ALA A 7 -6.26 10.23 4.67
CA ALA A 7 -5.08 10.85 4.06
C ALA A 7 -4.92 12.32 4.49
N ALA A 8 -6.01 13.09 4.52
CA ALA A 8 -5.98 14.48 4.99
C ALA A 8 -5.53 14.58 6.46
N GLY A 9 -5.99 13.67 7.33
CA GLY A 9 -5.58 13.60 8.74
C GLY A 9 -4.14 13.15 8.98
N MET A 10 -3.46 12.66 7.93
CA MET A 10 -2.06 12.23 7.95
C MET A 10 -1.13 13.19 7.20
N ALA A 11 -1.65 14.30 6.66
CA ALA A 11 -0.84 15.27 5.92
C ALA A 11 0.35 15.80 6.76
N GLY A 12 1.53 15.85 6.14
CA GLY A 12 2.77 16.30 6.79
C GLY A 12 3.49 15.24 7.65
N ARG A 13 2.98 14.01 7.73
CA ARG A 13 3.67 12.89 8.40
C ARG A 13 4.70 12.25 7.48
N ASP A 14 5.78 11.73 8.07
CA ASP A 14 6.79 10.97 7.32
C ASP A 14 6.27 9.59 6.88
N GLY A 15 6.96 9.00 5.90
CA GLY A 15 6.55 7.72 5.32
C GLY A 15 6.55 6.55 6.30
N GLU A 16 7.50 6.48 7.23
CA GLU A 16 7.55 5.38 8.22
C GLU A 16 6.30 5.41 9.11
N HIS A 17 5.97 6.60 9.62
CA HIS A 17 4.83 6.82 10.49
C HIS A 17 3.50 6.50 9.77
N VAL A 18 3.38 6.93 8.51
CA VAL A 18 2.18 6.67 7.68
C VAL A 18 1.97 5.17 7.50
N PHE A 19 3.01 4.43 7.08
CA PHE A 19 2.87 2.99 6.83
C PHE A 19 2.66 2.19 8.12
N HIS A 20 3.30 2.58 9.22
CA HIS A 20 3.08 1.94 10.52
C HIS A 20 1.62 2.15 11.00
N GLU A 21 1.14 3.39 10.96
CA GLU A 21 -0.21 3.70 11.43
C GLU A 21 -1.31 3.05 10.58
N LEU A 22 -1.11 2.94 9.26
CA LEU A 22 -2.02 2.21 8.38
C LEU A 22 -2.08 0.72 8.72
N ARG A 23 -0.96 0.13 9.16
CA ARG A 23 -0.89 -1.28 9.59
C ARG A 23 -1.65 -1.48 10.90
N GLU A 24 -1.40 -0.62 11.88
CA GLU A 24 -2.05 -0.64 13.20
C GLU A 24 -3.56 -0.43 13.08
N ARG A 25 -4.01 0.42 12.15
CA ARG A 25 -5.42 0.62 11.84
C ARG A 25 -6.05 -0.54 11.04
N GLY A 26 -5.30 -1.61 10.78
CA GLY A 26 -5.79 -2.82 10.12
C GLY A 26 -6.10 -2.65 8.63
N LYS A 27 -5.57 -1.60 7.97
CA LYS A 27 -5.86 -1.35 6.55
C LYS A 27 -5.30 -2.46 5.67
N SER A 28 -5.97 -2.72 4.55
CA SER A 28 -5.46 -3.61 3.51
C SER A 28 -4.29 -2.95 2.77
N PRO A 29 -3.43 -3.72 2.07
CA PRO A 29 -2.33 -3.12 1.32
C PRO A 29 -2.84 -2.20 0.18
N VAL A 30 -3.98 -2.47 -0.44
CA VAL A 30 -4.60 -1.56 -1.44
C VAL A 30 -4.89 -0.20 -0.80
N GLU A 31 -5.58 -0.20 0.34
CA GLU A 31 -5.94 1.03 1.06
C GLU A 31 -4.69 1.77 1.53
N ALA A 32 -3.68 1.03 2.02
CA ALA A 32 -2.43 1.61 2.47
C ALA A 32 -1.65 2.28 1.33
N ILE A 33 -1.56 1.63 0.16
CA ILE A 33 -0.96 2.20 -1.06
C ILE A 33 -1.69 3.48 -1.46
N TYR A 34 -3.02 3.44 -1.47
CA TYR A 34 -3.82 4.60 -1.84
C TYR A 34 -3.58 5.78 -0.90
N VAL A 35 -3.68 5.56 0.42
CA VAL A 35 -3.50 6.64 1.41
C VAL A 35 -2.07 7.17 1.36
N ALA A 36 -1.06 6.29 1.33
CA ALA A 36 0.34 6.69 1.27
C ALA A 36 0.67 7.48 -0.01
N ALA A 37 0.11 7.09 -1.16
CA ALA A 37 0.27 7.85 -2.40
C ALA A 37 -0.21 9.30 -2.26
N ARG A 38 -1.36 9.51 -1.60
CA ARG A 38 -1.90 10.86 -1.38
C ARG A 38 -1.11 11.65 -0.34
N VAL A 39 -0.73 11.02 0.77
CA VAL A 39 -0.03 11.69 1.88
C VAL A 39 1.40 12.08 1.48
N LEU A 40 2.09 11.19 0.76
CA LEU A 40 3.52 11.34 0.43
C LEU A 40 3.75 11.93 -0.98
N GLY A 41 2.69 12.23 -1.72
CA GLY A 41 2.80 12.75 -3.09
C GLY A 41 3.43 11.76 -4.08
N LEU A 42 3.27 10.46 -3.84
CA LEU A 42 3.83 9.39 -4.66
C LEU A 42 2.83 8.92 -5.71
N SER A 43 3.32 8.37 -6.83
CA SER A 43 2.49 7.54 -7.69
C SER A 43 2.07 6.25 -6.97
N LEU A 44 0.99 5.60 -7.42
CA LEU A 44 0.55 4.32 -6.85
C LEU A 44 1.63 3.24 -6.95
N GLY A 45 2.42 3.22 -8.02
CA GLY A 45 3.54 2.30 -8.18
C GLY A 45 4.66 2.53 -7.17
N GLN A 46 5.02 3.80 -6.93
CA GLN A 46 6.01 4.17 -5.93
C GLN A 46 5.53 3.88 -4.50
N ALA A 47 4.25 4.16 -4.21
CA ALA A 47 3.66 3.84 -2.91
C ALA A 47 3.61 2.32 -2.67
N LYS A 48 3.34 1.52 -3.72
CA LYS A 48 3.43 0.05 -3.65
C LYS A 48 4.85 -0.42 -3.34
N ALA A 49 5.85 0.08 -4.05
CA ALA A 49 7.25 -0.28 -3.80
C ALA A 49 7.66 0.08 -2.37
N ALA A 50 7.37 1.32 -1.95
CA ALA A 50 7.67 1.81 -0.61
C ALA A 50 6.94 1.03 0.50
N LEU A 51 5.72 0.55 0.26
CA LEU A 51 4.99 -0.29 1.23
C LEU A 51 5.76 -1.60 1.50
N PHE A 52 6.17 -2.29 0.44
CA PHE A 52 6.74 -3.63 0.56
C PHE A 52 8.24 -3.65 0.90
N GLU A 53 8.94 -2.53 0.78
CA GLU A 53 10.27 -2.36 1.36
C GLU A 53 10.25 -2.33 2.91
N ARG A 54 9.10 -1.98 3.52
CA ARG A 54 8.94 -1.82 4.97
C ARG A 54 8.74 -3.16 5.67
N ALA A 55 9.41 -3.34 6.80
CA ALA A 55 9.34 -4.57 7.59
C ALA A 55 7.91 -4.92 8.04
N ALA A 56 7.10 -3.92 8.39
CA ALA A 56 5.73 -4.09 8.89
C ALA A 56 4.72 -4.67 7.86
N TRP A 57 5.09 -4.69 6.59
CA TRP A 57 4.25 -5.12 5.47
C TRP A 57 4.86 -6.24 4.64
N ARG A 58 6.05 -6.71 5.03
CA ARG A 58 6.80 -7.73 4.31
C ARG A 58 6.10 -9.09 4.32
N ASP A 59 5.38 -9.38 5.41
CA ASP A 59 4.51 -10.57 5.55
C ASP A 59 3.43 -10.64 4.46
N ARG A 60 2.87 -9.50 4.07
CA ARG A 60 1.85 -9.41 3.02
C ARG A 60 2.42 -9.32 1.61
N HIS A 61 3.74 -9.17 1.46
CA HIS A 61 4.37 -9.08 0.14
C HIS A 61 4.33 -10.40 -0.62
N GLU A 62 4.62 -11.51 0.06
CA GLU A 62 4.66 -12.84 -0.57
C GLU A 62 3.29 -13.27 -1.11
N ASP A 63 2.24 -13.07 -0.31
CA ASP A 63 0.87 -13.37 -0.72
C ASP A 63 0.42 -12.50 -1.90
N TRP A 64 0.83 -11.22 -1.89
CA TRP A 64 0.51 -10.30 -2.97
C TRP A 64 1.26 -10.65 -4.26
N GLN A 65 2.54 -11.02 -4.16
CA GLN A 65 3.35 -11.44 -5.30
C GLN A 65 2.74 -12.71 -5.93
N ARG A 66 2.33 -13.67 -5.10
CA ARG A 66 1.66 -14.90 -5.55
C ARG A 66 0.36 -14.61 -6.31
N LEU A 67 -0.49 -13.73 -5.77
CA LEU A 67 -1.73 -13.30 -6.44
C LEU A 67 -1.46 -12.60 -7.79
N GLN A 68 -0.42 -11.75 -7.86
CA GLN A 68 -0.05 -11.10 -9.12
C GLN A 68 0.43 -12.10 -10.17
N ASP A 69 1.23 -13.09 -9.76
CA ASP A 69 1.72 -14.13 -10.66
C ASP A 69 0.58 -15.01 -11.17
N GLU A 70 -0.42 -15.32 -10.34
CA GLU A 70 -1.62 -16.06 -10.74
C GLU A 70 -2.45 -15.28 -11.76
N VAL A 71 -2.70 -13.99 -11.52
CA VAL A 71 -3.42 -13.11 -12.46
C VAL A 71 -2.67 -12.97 -13.79
N ALA A 72 -1.35 -12.82 -13.75
CA ALA A 72 -0.52 -12.75 -14.95
C ALA A 72 -0.57 -14.05 -15.76
N LYS A 73 -0.50 -15.21 -15.10
CA LYS A 73 -0.63 -16.52 -15.76
C LYS A 73 -2.00 -16.71 -16.42
N MET A 74 -3.08 -16.28 -15.77
CA MET A 74 -4.42 -16.35 -16.35
C MET A 74 -4.63 -15.39 -17.53
N SER A 75 -3.93 -14.27 -17.55
CA SER A 75 -4.01 -13.27 -18.63
C SER A 75 -3.30 -13.72 -19.92
N LEU A 76 -2.31 -14.60 -19.81
CA LEU A 76 -1.55 -15.18 -20.94
C LEU A 76 -2.25 -16.39 -21.59
N GLN A 77 -3.34 -16.89 -21.02
CA GLN A 77 -4.10 -18.03 -21.53
C GLN A 77 -5.38 -17.64 -22.32
N ARG A 78 -5.55 -16.35 -22.65
CA ARG A 78 -6.65 -15.83 -23.49
C ARG A 78 -6.14 -15.41 -24.86
#